data_AF-A0A951KGW9-F1
#
_entry.id   AF-A0A951KGW9-F1
#
_cell.length_a   1.000
_cell.length_b   1.000
_cell.length_c   1.000
_cell.angle_alpha   90.00
_cell.angle_beta   90.00
_cell.angle_gamma   90.00
#
_symmetry.space_group_name_H-M   'P 1'
#
loop_
_entity.id
_entity.type
_entity.pdbx_description
1 polymer ?
#
loop_
_entity_poly.entity_id
_entity_poly.type
_entity_poly.pdbx_seq_one_letter_code
_entity_poly.pdbx_strand_id
1 'polypeptide(L)'
;MYSPTTRLLTVLELLQSYKQMSGPEMARRLEIDVRTVRRYIVMLQDMGIPVEAERGPYGAYQLQRGHRLPPLMFTDSEAIALTLGLLAIREFRFPVDVAAVEGALAKTERVMPSRLLQQARGLQEAIIFHVTQPSVVLDNDLVVSLSSAVRE
;
A
#
# COMPACT_ATOMS: atom_id res chain seq x y z
N MET A 1 29.62 2.38 -10.44
CA MET A 1 29.45 0.89 -10.43
C MET A 1 28.39 0.57 -9.40
N TYR A 2 27.19 0.13 -9.80
CA TYR A 2 26.13 -0.20 -8.85
C TYR A 2 26.57 -1.37 -7.95
N SER A 3 26.52 -1.17 -6.62
CA SER A 3 26.82 -2.21 -5.63
C SER A 3 25.83 -3.39 -5.76
N PRO A 4 26.23 -4.64 -5.46
CA PRO A 4 25.31 -5.78 -5.40
C PRO A 4 24.08 -5.50 -4.53
N THR A 5 24.24 -4.76 -3.43
CA THR A 5 23.13 -4.36 -2.55
C THR A 5 22.15 -3.43 -3.24
N THR A 6 22.65 -2.44 -4.00
CA THR A 6 21.77 -1.52 -4.74
C THR A 6 20.96 -2.28 -5.78
N ARG A 7 21.58 -3.20 -6.52
CA ARG A 7 20.87 -4.02 -7.51
C ARG A 7 19.82 -4.93 -6.87
N LEU A 8 20.12 -5.51 -5.70
CA LEU A 8 19.16 -6.32 -4.94
C LEU A 8 17.94 -5.49 -4.49
N LEU A 9 18.17 -4.26 -4.00
CA LEU A 9 17.09 -3.35 -3.63
C LEU A 9 16.27 -2.91 -4.84
N THR A 10 16.90 -2.64 -6.00
CA THR A 10 16.17 -2.32 -7.23
C THR A 10 15.35 -3.50 -7.73
N VAL A 11 15.82 -4.75 -7.59
CA VAL A 11 15.01 -5.95 -7.88
C VAL A 11 13.76 -5.98 -7.00
N LEU A 12 13.92 -5.72 -5.70
CA LEU A 12 12.79 -5.67 -4.77
C LEU A 12 11.79 -4.57 -5.14
N GLU A 13 12.26 -3.38 -5.47
CA GLU A 13 11.45 -2.25 -5.93
C GLU A 13 10.64 -2.62 -7.18
N LEU A 14 11.27 -3.27 -8.17
CA LEU A 14 10.57 -3.75 -9.37
C LEU A 14 9.48 -4.78 -9.02
N LEU A 15 9.71 -5.66 -8.05
CA LEU A 15 8.70 -6.63 -7.63
C LEU A 15 7.54 -5.99 -6.85
N GLN A 16 7.75 -4.82 -6.24
CA GLN A 16 6.71 -4.08 -5.52
C GLN A 16 5.87 -3.21 -6.45
N SER A 17 6.50 -2.60 -7.43
CA SER A 17 5.85 -1.70 -8.40
C SER A 17 5.03 -2.45 -9.45
N TYR A 18 5.31 -3.73 -9.70
CA TYR A 18 4.67 -4.52 -10.75
C TYR A 18 4.04 -5.80 -10.19
N LYS A 19 2.83 -6.13 -10.65
CA LYS A 19 2.10 -7.35 -10.23
C LYS A 19 2.90 -8.63 -10.51
N GLN A 20 3.56 -8.71 -11.66
CA GLN A 20 4.43 -9.81 -12.07
C GLN A 20 5.44 -9.29 -13.08
N MET A 21 6.66 -9.83 -13.08
CA MET A 21 7.70 -9.46 -14.05
C MET A 21 8.57 -10.65 -14.45
N SER A 22 8.82 -10.83 -15.74
CA SER A 22 9.67 -11.92 -16.23
C SER A 22 11.16 -11.68 -15.91
N GLY A 23 11.92 -12.76 -15.68
CA GLY A 23 13.37 -12.68 -15.49
C GLY A 23 14.12 -11.94 -16.62
N PRO A 24 13.83 -12.21 -17.91
CA PRO A 24 14.41 -11.48 -19.03
C PRO A 24 14.05 -9.99 -19.08
N GLU A 25 12.82 -9.61 -18.69
CA GLU A 25 12.45 -8.20 -18.61
C GLU A 25 13.20 -7.48 -17.49
N MET A 26 13.26 -8.10 -16.31
CA MET A 26 13.99 -7.57 -15.16
C MET A 26 15.49 -7.41 -15.46
N ALA A 27 16.07 -8.41 -16.14
CA ALA A 27 17.45 -8.40 -16.62
C ALA A 27 17.73 -7.23 -17.57
N ARG A 28 16.84 -6.98 -18.54
CA ARG A 28 16.95 -5.85 -19.47
C ARG A 28 16.89 -4.50 -18.73
N ARG A 29 15.94 -4.33 -17.81
CA ARG A 29 15.78 -3.07 -17.04
C ARG A 29 16.97 -2.77 -16.14
N LEU A 30 17.59 -3.81 -15.59
CA LEU A 30 18.73 -3.68 -14.67
C LEU A 30 20.09 -3.74 -15.40
N GLU A 31 20.11 -3.97 -16.71
CA GLU A 31 21.32 -4.18 -17.52
C GLU A 31 22.23 -5.28 -16.95
N ILE A 32 21.64 -6.44 -16.62
CA ILE A 32 22.34 -7.62 -16.09
C ILE A 32 21.88 -8.88 -16.79
N ASP A 33 22.61 -9.98 -16.58
CA ASP A 33 22.19 -11.30 -17.06
C ASP A 33 21.04 -11.90 -16.21
N VAL A 34 20.20 -12.71 -16.84
CA VAL A 34 19.07 -13.42 -16.19
C VAL A 34 19.53 -14.31 -15.04
N ARG A 35 20.72 -14.90 -15.10
CA ARG A 35 21.34 -15.66 -14.00
C ARG A 35 21.54 -14.78 -12.76
N THR A 36 21.88 -13.51 -12.95
CA THR A 36 22.07 -12.56 -11.84
C THR A 36 20.73 -12.18 -11.21
N VAL A 37 19.68 -11.98 -12.03
CA VAL A 37 18.31 -11.80 -11.53
C VAL A 37 17.91 -12.99 -10.66
N ARG A 38 18.04 -14.22 -11.16
CA ARG A 38 17.74 -15.46 -10.41
C ARG A 38 18.47 -15.50 -9.06
N ARG A 39 19.76 -15.13 -9.03
CA ARG A 39 20.54 -15.07 -7.80
C ARG A 39 19.99 -14.03 -6.82
N TYR A 40 19.58 -12.86 -7.30
CA TYR A 40 18.98 -11.82 -6.45
C TYR A 40 17.59 -12.20 -5.93
N ILE A 41 16.77 -12.91 -6.72
CA ILE A 41 15.50 -13.47 -6.23
C ILE A 41 15.72 -14.42 -5.06
N VAL A 42 16.68 -15.34 -5.18
CA VAL A 42 17.04 -16.27 -4.09
C VAL A 42 17.52 -15.50 -2.86
N MET A 43 18.38 -14.49 -3.04
CA MET A 43 18.84 -13.64 -1.92
C MET A 43 17.67 -12.92 -1.22
N LEU A 44 16.66 -12.44 -1.94
CA LEU A 44 15.46 -11.86 -1.34
C LEU A 44 14.66 -12.90 -0.54
N GLN A 45 14.50 -14.11 -1.09
CA GLN A 45 13.84 -15.22 -0.39
C GLN A 45 14.58 -15.61 0.90
N ASP A 46 15.91 -15.68 0.86
CA ASP A 46 16.76 -15.95 2.03
C ASP A 46 16.61 -14.86 3.12
N MET A 47 16.28 -13.63 2.73
CA MET A 47 15.97 -12.52 3.64
C MET A 47 14.53 -12.55 4.17
N GLY A 48 13.75 -13.58 3.83
CA GLY A 48 12.35 -13.73 4.24
C GLY A 48 11.37 -12.90 3.42
N ILE A 49 11.78 -12.33 2.29
CA ILE A 49 10.87 -11.68 1.35
C ILE A 49 10.18 -12.76 0.51
N PRO A 50 8.84 -12.88 0.56
CA PRO A 50 8.15 -14.00 -0.05
C PRO A 50 7.98 -13.75 -1.55
N VAL A 51 8.99 -14.10 -2.35
CA VAL A 51 8.94 -14.03 -3.81
C VAL A 51 8.49 -15.37 -4.40
N GLU A 52 7.46 -15.35 -5.21
CA GLU A 52 6.96 -16.47 -6.00
C GLU A 52 7.60 -16.48 -7.39
N ALA A 53 7.87 -17.67 -7.92
CA ALA A 53 8.34 -17.87 -9.29
C ALA A 53 7.37 -18.79 -10.03
N GLU A 54 6.72 -18.25 -11.05
CA GLU A 54 5.89 -19.04 -11.96
C GLU A 54 6.78 -19.84 -12.92
N ARG A 55 6.53 -21.15 -13.05
CA ARG A 55 7.33 -22.02 -13.92
C ARG A 55 6.78 -22.02 -15.35
N GLY A 56 7.66 -21.97 -16.35
CA GLY A 56 7.32 -22.10 -17.76
C GLY A 56 8.22 -21.26 -18.68
N PRO A 57 8.02 -21.33 -20.01
CA PRO A 57 8.80 -20.54 -20.99
C PRO A 57 8.70 -19.03 -20.77
N TYR A 58 7.61 -18.58 -20.14
CA TYR A 58 7.31 -17.18 -19.81
C TYR A 58 7.26 -16.92 -18.30
N GLY A 59 7.96 -17.75 -17.51
CA GLY A 59 7.94 -17.66 -16.06
C GLY A 59 8.23 -16.26 -15.53
N ALA A 60 7.40 -15.80 -14.59
CA ALA A 60 7.46 -14.49 -13.97
C ALA A 60 7.72 -14.59 -12.46
N TYR A 61 8.29 -13.51 -11.92
CA TYR A 61 8.46 -13.31 -10.50
C TYR A 61 7.41 -12.33 -9.98
N GLN A 62 6.86 -12.60 -8.81
CA GLN A 62 5.92 -11.72 -8.11
C GLN A 62 6.12 -11.83 -6.60
N LEU A 63 5.72 -10.80 -5.85
CA LEU A 63 5.62 -10.93 -4.40
C LEU A 63 4.35 -11.71 -4.04
N GLN A 64 4.50 -12.75 -3.21
CA GLN A 64 3.36 -13.40 -2.58
C GLN A 64 2.60 -12.42 -1.70
N ARG A 65 1.28 -12.47 -1.83
CA ARG A 65 0.36 -11.84 -0.87
C ARG A 65 0.25 -12.77 0.34
N GLY A 66 0.63 -12.31 1.54
CA GLY A 66 0.69 -13.16 2.74
C GLY A 66 0.72 -12.40 4.07
N HIS A 67 0.84 -13.16 5.18
CA HIS A 67 0.54 -12.80 6.59
C HIS A 67 1.12 -11.48 7.15
N ARG A 68 2.11 -10.86 6.50
CA ARG A 68 2.65 -9.55 6.86
C ARG A 68 3.04 -8.80 5.59
N LEU A 69 2.87 -7.48 5.61
CA LEU A 69 3.31 -6.63 4.51
C LEU A 69 4.85 -6.66 4.41
N PRO A 70 5.43 -6.90 3.21
CA PRO A 70 6.87 -6.74 3.02
C PRO A 70 7.28 -5.27 3.22
N PRO A 71 8.59 -4.95 3.31
CA PRO A 71 9.05 -3.56 3.37
C PRO A 71 8.65 -2.83 2.08
N LEU A 72 7.64 -1.97 2.12
CA LEU A 72 7.13 -1.26 0.94
C LEU A 72 7.90 0.05 0.72
N MET A 73 8.28 0.31 -0.53
CA MET A 73 8.79 1.60 -0.96
C MET A 73 7.61 2.44 -1.43
N PHE A 74 7.31 3.52 -0.72
CA PHE A 74 6.28 4.49 -1.11
C PHE A 74 6.93 5.74 -1.71
N THR A 75 6.33 6.27 -2.76
CA THR A 75 6.61 7.63 -3.23
C THR A 75 6.11 8.67 -2.24
N ASP A 76 6.62 9.91 -2.33
CA ASP A 76 6.19 11.02 -1.48
C ASP A 76 4.66 11.20 -1.50
N SER A 77 4.05 11.13 -2.68
CA SER A 77 2.60 11.27 -2.86
C SER A 77 1.81 10.12 -2.22
N GLU A 78 2.30 8.88 -2.32
CA GLU A 78 1.66 7.70 -1.72
C GLU A 78 1.76 7.75 -0.19
N ALA A 79 2.88 8.20 0.35
CA ALA A 79 3.08 8.36 1.79
C ALA A 79 2.14 9.42 2.38
N ILE A 80 1.92 10.54 1.68
CA ILE A 80 0.91 11.54 2.06
C ILE A 80 -0.49 10.92 1.99
N ALA A 81 -0.84 10.25 0.90
CA ALA A 81 -2.15 9.62 0.73
C ALA A 81 -2.44 8.58 1.83
N LEU A 82 -1.44 7.77 2.19
CA LEU A 82 -1.54 6.80 3.28
C LEU A 82 -1.81 7.48 4.62
N THR A 83 -1.09 8.56 4.91
CA THR A 83 -1.26 9.35 6.14
C THR A 83 -2.67 9.94 6.24
N LEU A 84 -3.16 10.56 5.17
CA LEU A 84 -4.51 11.13 5.11
C LEU A 84 -5.58 10.05 5.24
N GLY A 85 -5.39 8.89 4.61
CA GLY A 85 -6.29 7.75 4.75
C GLY A 85 -6.38 7.25 6.19
N LEU A 86 -5.24 7.13 6.89
CA LEU A 86 -5.21 6.73 8.30
C LEU A 86 -5.90 7.73 9.22
N LEU A 87 -5.73 9.03 8.98
CA LEU A 87 -6.42 10.08 9.72
C LEU A 87 -7.93 10.08 9.48
N ALA A 88 -8.35 9.88 8.23
CA ALA A 88 -9.76 9.71 7.91
C ALA A 88 -10.33 8.49 8.64
N ILE A 89 -9.64 7.36 8.65
CA ILE A 89 -10.09 6.14 9.33
C ILE A 89 -10.33 6.40 10.82
N ARG A 90 -9.42 7.15 11.46
CA ARG A 90 -9.54 7.57 12.87
C ARG A 90 -10.75 8.48 13.09
N GLU A 91 -10.95 9.48 12.24
CA GLU A 91 -11.98 10.51 12.44
C GLU A 91 -13.40 9.99 12.15
N PHE A 92 -13.56 9.19 11.09
CA PHE A 92 -14.84 8.58 10.72
C PHE A 92 -15.18 7.33 11.55
N ARG A 93 -14.34 6.94 12.54
CA ARG A 93 -14.52 5.78 13.42
C ARG A 93 -14.93 4.50 12.67
N PHE A 94 -14.20 4.19 11.59
CA PHE A 94 -14.38 2.91 10.92
C PHE A 94 -14.19 1.76 11.92
N PRO A 95 -14.79 0.56 11.67
CA PRO A 95 -14.69 -0.60 12.56
C PRO A 95 -13.29 -1.24 12.46
N VAL A 96 -12.27 -0.49 12.86
CA VAL A 96 -10.85 -0.85 12.86
C VAL A 96 -10.32 -0.56 14.26
N ASP A 97 -9.42 -1.40 14.74
CA ASP A 97 -8.75 -1.18 16.02
C ASP A 97 -7.96 0.15 16.00
N VAL A 98 -8.31 1.07 16.90
CA VAL A 98 -7.66 2.38 17.04
C VAL A 98 -6.17 2.23 17.28
N ALA A 99 -5.74 1.23 18.06
CA ALA A 99 -4.33 0.99 18.32
C ALA A 99 -3.58 0.55 17.05
N ALA A 100 -4.26 -0.16 16.14
CA ALA A 100 -3.69 -0.55 14.86
C ALA A 100 -3.51 0.68 13.93
N VAL A 101 -4.47 1.60 13.92
CA VAL A 101 -4.40 2.85 13.13
C VAL A 101 -3.25 3.74 13.63
N GLU A 102 -3.19 3.99 14.93
CA GLU A 102 -2.10 4.78 15.55
C GLU A 102 -0.73 4.12 15.33
N GLY A 103 -0.67 2.79 15.46
CA GLY A 103 0.55 2.04 15.17
C GLY A 103 1.00 2.12 13.71
N ALA A 104 0.07 2.13 12.75
CA ALA A 104 0.36 2.32 11.33
C ALA A 104 0.82 3.75 11.02
N LEU A 105 0.16 4.75 11.61
CA LEU A 105 0.53 6.17 11.45
C LEU A 105 1.95 6.40 11.98
N ALA A 106 2.25 5.92 13.20
CA ALA A 106 3.59 6.05 13.80
C ALA A 106 4.68 5.36 12.97
N LYS A 107 4.41 4.18 12.40
CA LYS A 107 5.36 3.49 11.51
C LYS A 107 5.61 4.28 10.23
N THR A 108 4.57 4.87 9.67
CA THR A 108 4.64 5.66 8.43
C THR A 108 5.43 6.95 8.65
N GLU A 109 5.10 7.74 9.68
CA GLU A 109 5.80 8.98 9.99
C GLU A 109 7.29 8.76 10.31
N ARG A 110 7.62 7.64 10.98
CA ARG A 110 8.99 7.30 11.37
C ARG A 110 9.95 7.12 10.19
N VAL A 111 9.43 6.72 9.03
CA VAL A 111 10.24 6.46 7.83
C VAL A 111 10.21 7.61 6.82
N MET A 112 9.42 8.67 7.07
CA MET A 112 9.34 9.82 6.18
C MET A 112 10.58 10.74 6.30
N PRO A 113 11.06 11.31 5.18
CA PRO A 113 11.99 12.43 5.21
C PRO A 113 11.38 13.64 5.95
N SER A 114 12.21 14.44 6.62
CA SER A 114 11.75 15.57 7.46
C SER A 114 10.85 16.56 6.70
N ARG A 115 11.17 16.86 5.44
CA ARG A 115 10.35 17.72 4.58
C ARG A 115 8.95 17.15 4.38
N LEU A 116 8.86 15.86 4.08
CA LEU A 116 7.59 15.18 3.82
C LEU A 116 6.75 15.07 5.10
N LEU A 117 7.39 14.80 6.23
CA LEU A 117 6.74 14.79 7.54
C LEU A 117 6.14 16.16 7.91
N GLN A 118 6.87 17.25 7.67
CA GLN A 118 6.36 18.61 7.89
C GLN A 118 5.15 18.90 7.00
N GLN A 119 5.24 18.54 5.72
CA GLN A 119 4.12 18.68 4.78
C GLN A 119 2.90 17.87 5.23
N ALA A 120 3.11 16.61 5.63
CA ALA A 120 2.06 15.75 6.13
C ALA A 120 1.38 16.38 7.35
N ARG A 121 2.13 16.80 8.37
CA ARG A 121 1.63 17.47 9.58
C ARG A 121 0.83 18.73 9.28
N GLY A 122 1.33 19.59 8.40
CA GLY A 122 0.61 20.79 7.98
C GLY A 122 -0.74 20.46 7.32
N LEU A 123 -0.82 19.35 6.57
CA LEU A 123 -2.08 18.85 6.04
C LEU A 123 -2.99 18.30 7.15
N GLN A 124 -2.46 17.60 8.16
CA GLN A 124 -3.28 17.10 9.28
C GLN A 124 -3.95 18.25 10.05
N GLU A 125 -3.22 19.35 10.26
CA GLU A 125 -3.74 20.53 10.96
C GLU A 125 -4.75 21.32 10.10
N ALA A 126 -4.57 21.35 8.78
CA ALA A 126 -5.42 22.09 7.87
C ALA A 126 -6.70 21.33 7.46
N ILE A 127 -6.68 19.99 7.50
CA ILE A 127 -7.80 19.17 7.04
C ILE A 127 -8.81 18.97 8.15
N ILE A 128 -10.01 19.50 7.95
CA ILE A 128 -11.19 19.22 8.76
C ILE A 128 -11.99 18.14 8.04
N PHE A 129 -12.08 16.95 8.63
CA PHE A 129 -12.96 15.91 8.10
C PHE A 129 -14.41 16.23 8.47
N HIS A 130 -15.22 16.55 7.47
CA HIS A 130 -16.66 16.68 7.67
C HIS A 130 -17.30 15.29 7.71
N VAL A 131 -17.63 14.82 8.91
CA VAL A 131 -18.47 13.64 9.12
C VAL A 131 -19.92 14.05 8.93
N THR A 132 -20.47 13.84 7.73
CA THR A 132 -21.92 13.83 7.55
C THR A 132 -22.44 12.56 8.24
N GLN A 133 -22.68 12.64 9.56
CA GLN A 133 -23.61 11.72 10.17
C GLN A 133 -24.93 11.87 9.38
N PRO A 134 -25.57 10.80 8.89
CA PRO A 134 -26.91 10.93 8.37
C PRO A 134 -27.79 11.42 9.52
N SER A 135 -27.99 12.73 9.59
CA SER A 135 -28.78 13.42 10.61
C SER A 135 -30.28 13.27 10.34
N VAL A 136 -30.64 12.54 9.29
CA VAL A 136 -32.03 12.16 9.04
C VAL A 136 -32.29 10.89 9.83
N VAL A 137 -32.78 11.06 11.06
CA VAL A 137 -33.69 10.07 11.64
C VAL A 137 -34.89 10.05 10.70
N LEU A 138 -34.87 9.13 9.73
CA LEU A 138 -36.00 8.95 8.81
C LEU A 138 -37.19 8.57 9.67
N ASP A 139 -38.21 9.43 9.67
CA ASP A 139 -39.46 9.11 10.31
C ASP A 139 -40.02 7.85 9.66
N ASN A 140 -40.20 6.79 10.46
CA ASN A 140 -40.66 5.50 9.97
C ASN A 140 -42.03 5.63 9.30
N ASP A 141 -42.87 6.57 9.75
CA ASP A 141 -44.18 6.81 9.14
C ASP A 141 -44.03 7.33 7.71
N LEU A 142 -43.02 8.17 7.44
CA LEU A 142 -42.74 8.70 6.12
C LEU A 142 -42.22 7.62 5.16
N VAL A 143 -41.38 6.72 5.67
CA VAL A 143 -40.87 5.56 4.90
C VAL A 143 -42.00 4.58 4.56
N VAL A 144 -42.89 4.31 5.52
CA VAL A 144 -44.05 3.43 5.30
C VAL A 144 -44.98 4.05 4.25
N SER A 145 -45.36 5.33 4.38
CA SER A 145 -46.23 6.01 3.40
C SER A 145 -45.66 6.02 1.98
N LEU A 146 -44.37 6.31 1.81
CA LEU A 146 -43.76 6.28 0.48
C LEU A 146 -43.68 4.87 -0.10
N SER A 147 -43.39 3.86 0.74
CA SER A 147 -43.31 2.46 0.30
C SER A 147 -44.67 1.86 -0.10
N SER A 148 -45.76 2.30 0.54
CA SER A 148 -47.10 1.88 0.18
C SER A 148 -47.58 2.54 -1.11
N ALA A 149 -47.22 3.81 -1.34
CA ALA A 149 -47.62 4.55 -2.53
C ALA A 149 -47.01 4.03 -3.84
N VAL A 150 -45.89 3.30 -3.78
CA VAL A 150 -45.24 2.69 -4.96
C VAL A 150 -45.79 1.28 -5.27
N ARG A 151 -46.59 0.70 -4.37
CA ARG A 151 -47.18 -0.63 -4.54
C ARG A 151 -48.59 -0.64 -5.15
N GLU A 152 -49.20 0.54 -5.30
CA GLU A 152 -50.43 0.74 -6.10
C GLU A 152 -50.08 1.17 -7.53
#